data_AF-A0AAU3W6P1-F1
#
_entry.id   AF-A0AAU3W6P1-F1
#
_cell.length_a   1.000
_cell.length_b   1.000
_cell.length_c   1.000
_cell.angle_alpha   90.00
_cell.angle_beta   90.00
_cell.angle_gamma   90.00
#
_symmetry.space_group_name_H-M   'P 1'
#
loop_
_entity.id
_entity.type
_entity.pdbx_description
1 polymer ?
#
loop_
_entity_poly.entity_id
_entity_poly.type
_entity_poly.pdbx_seq_one_letter_code
_entity_poly.pdbx_strand_id
1 'polypeptide(L)'
;MSADESPDRDKGQANPQTPGEGQATPQTPGEGADPGDGGGSVQECSAADWEKRRKQTWTVPWHFGYPKSVLMASSVGSPFLAGFSLTAAIVLISVKKEDAPTLVDWSVAAFVAAAGLFIFAVHATYWARVYITTPKEMLDWWPEGLQRNYLPCLIEEQQDHYDGFDKWHSRAKWTYTFGVLALFAGLALAVFPGWGATGGWWLAFGIASLAFAFEVFWQIVVVEGCLRWEHRVQGGGDLLPDSRPLFVRLIRPPVRRPQKIEMPPHLNDNERI
;
A
#
# COMPACT_ATOMS: atom_id res chain seq x y z
N MET A 1 1.14 52.16 -33.15
CA MET A 1 2.47 52.65 -32.72
C MET A 1 3.26 51.45 -32.25
N SER A 2 4.43 51.29 -32.84
CA SER A 2 5.30 50.12 -32.83
C SER A 2 6.16 49.99 -31.58
N ALA A 3 6.71 48.77 -31.42
CA ALA A 3 7.91 48.39 -30.66
C ALA A 3 7.79 48.51 -29.13
N ASP A 4 8.40 47.66 -28.30
CA ASP A 4 9.75 47.15 -28.46
C ASP A 4 9.97 45.84 -27.68
N GLU A 5 10.90 45.04 -28.20
CA GLU A 5 11.44 43.81 -27.63
C GLU A 5 12.26 44.09 -26.36
N SER A 6 12.28 43.12 -25.43
CA SER A 6 13.47 42.93 -24.59
C SER A 6 13.57 41.47 -24.12
N PRO A 7 14.46 40.65 -24.72
CA PRO A 7 14.86 39.36 -24.21
C PRO A 7 16.27 39.48 -23.63
N ASP A 8 16.42 39.41 -22.31
CA ASP A 8 17.65 38.87 -21.69
C ASP A 8 17.58 38.95 -20.17
N ARG A 9 17.49 37.80 -19.51
CA ARG A 9 18.09 37.64 -18.19
C ARG A 9 18.42 36.19 -17.89
N ASP A 10 19.37 35.70 -18.66
CA ASP A 10 20.26 34.64 -18.22
C ASP A 10 21.21 35.21 -17.14
N LYS A 11 21.10 34.71 -15.91
CA LYS A 11 22.16 34.85 -14.89
C LYS A 11 22.19 33.56 -14.08
N GLY A 12 23.08 32.67 -14.53
CA GLY A 12 23.54 31.51 -13.77
C GLY A 12 23.95 31.89 -12.35
N GLN A 13 23.37 31.19 -11.38
CA GLN A 13 23.91 31.08 -10.03
C GLN A 13 24.90 29.93 -10.01
N ALA A 14 26.18 30.29 -10.18
CA ALA A 14 27.29 29.45 -9.77
C ALA A 14 27.29 29.36 -8.24
N ASN A 15 27.10 28.14 -7.71
CA ASN A 15 27.21 27.86 -6.28
C ASN A 15 28.69 27.56 -5.97
N PRO A 16 29.40 28.35 -5.13
CA PRO A 16 30.78 28.07 -4.77
C PRO A 16 30.82 26.92 -3.76
N GLN A 17 31.37 25.78 -4.18
CA GLN A 17 31.76 24.71 -3.27
C GLN A 17 32.97 25.16 -2.45
N THR A 18 32.77 25.25 -1.14
CA THR A 18 33.83 25.43 -0.15
C THR A 18 34.58 24.11 0.04
N PRO A 19 35.93 24.06 -0.11
CA PRO A 19 36.72 22.90 0.29
C PRO A 19 36.91 22.94 1.81
N GLY A 20 36.30 22.00 2.53
CA GLY A 20 36.56 21.78 3.94
C GLY A 20 37.82 20.94 4.13
N GLU A 21 38.92 21.59 4.47
CA GLU A 21 40.14 20.98 5.00
C GLU A 21 39.89 20.31 6.36
N GLY A 22 40.30 19.04 6.47
CA GLY A 22 41.20 18.60 7.52
C GLY A 22 40.65 18.35 8.93
N GLN A 23 40.44 17.07 9.25
CA GLN A 23 40.88 16.53 10.54
C GLN A 23 41.23 15.05 10.39
N ALA A 24 42.51 14.80 10.08
CA ALA A 24 43.12 13.49 10.18
C ALA A 24 43.38 13.18 11.66
N THR A 25 42.62 12.25 12.22
CA THR A 25 42.95 11.65 13.52
C THR A 25 43.95 10.52 13.29
N PRO A 26 45.08 10.45 14.02
CA PRO A 26 46.00 9.32 13.93
C PRO A 26 45.32 8.07 14.46
N GLN A 27 45.04 7.10 13.59
CA GLN A 27 44.65 5.77 14.02
C GLN A 27 45.88 5.05 14.57
N THR A 28 45.84 4.78 15.87
CA THR A 28 46.76 3.89 16.57
C THR A 28 46.55 2.46 16.05
N PRO A 29 47.60 1.71 15.64
CA PRO A 29 47.48 0.29 15.32
C PRO A 29 47.23 -0.49 16.62
N GLY A 30 45.95 -0.70 16.93
CA GLY A 30 45.52 -1.61 18.00
C GLY A 30 45.65 -3.04 17.53
N GLU A 31 46.84 -3.59 17.70
CA GLU A 31 47.18 -4.99 17.57
C GLU A 31 46.41 -5.79 18.63
N GLY A 32 45.32 -6.42 18.20
CA GLY A 32 44.42 -7.20 19.03
C GLY A 32 43.60 -8.13 18.15
N ALA A 33 44.30 -9.04 17.47
CA ALA A 33 43.69 -10.15 16.76
C ALA A 33 43.08 -11.11 17.80
N ASP A 34 41.84 -10.81 18.20
CA ASP A 34 40.93 -11.84 18.68
C ASP A 34 40.54 -12.65 17.43
N PRO A 35 40.86 -13.95 17.31
CA PRO A 35 40.39 -14.79 16.23
C PRO A 35 38.89 -15.04 16.46
N GLY A 36 38.11 -13.99 16.24
CA GLY A 36 36.67 -14.01 16.25
C GLY A 36 36.23 -15.06 15.25
N ASP A 37 35.56 -16.06 15.81
CA ASP A 37 34.81 -17.14 15.22
C ASP A 37 33.75 -16.62 14.22
N GLY A 38 34.23 -15.96 13.17
CA GLY A 38 33.47 -15.42 12.04
C GLY A 38 33.28 -16.46 10.94
N GLY A 39 33.60 -17.72 11.24
CA GLY A 39 33.12 -18.88 10.51
C GLY A 39 31.66 -19.12 10.86
N GLY A 40 30.79 -18.13 10.60
CA GLY A 40 29.38 -18.40 10.39
C GLY A 40 29.34 -19.35 9.21
N SER A 41 29.35 -20.65 9.51
CA SER A 41 29.36 -21.72 8.53
C SER A 41 28.35 -21.34 7.48
N VAL A 42 28.82 -21.08 6.26
CA VAL A 42 27.93 -21.04 5.09
C VAL A 42 27.24 -22.39 5.17
N GLN A 43 26.02 -22.39 5.68
CA GLN A 43 25.29 -23.60 5.97
C GLN A 43 25.09 -24.23 4.61
N GLU A 44 25.93 -25.21 4.27
CA GLU A 44 25.89 -25.89 2.99
C GLU A 44 24.50 -26.49 2.90
N CYS A 45 23.62 -25.83 2.13
CA CYS A 45 22.28 -26.31 1.89
C CYS A 45 22.39 -27.76 1.41
N SER A 46 21.65 -28.66 2.04
CA SER A 46 21.73 -30.07 1.69
C SER A 46 21.38 -30.25 0.20
N ALA A 47 21.89 -31.30 -0.44
CA ALA A 47 21.57 -31.59 -1.84
C ALA A 47 20.05 -31.70 -2.08
N ALA A 48 19.28 -32.14 -1.06
CA ALA A 48 17.83 -32.19 -1.08
C ALA A 48 17.19 -30.79 -1.08
N ASP A 49 17.72 -29.85 -0.29
CA ASP A 49 17.25 -28.45 -0.27
C ASP A 49 17.52 -27.76 -1.61
N TRP A 50 18.66 -28.04 -2.24
CA TRP A 50 18.98 -27.56 -3.58
C TRP A 50 18.03 -28.09 -4.65
N GLU A 51 17.60 -29.35 -4.54
CA GLU A 51 16.63 -29.91 -5.49
C GLU A 51 15.25 -29.27 -5.32
N LYS A 52 14.82 -29.02 -4.07
CA LYS A 52 13.57 -28.31 -3.77
C LYS A 52 13.61 -26.87 -4.30
N ARG A 53 14.71 -26.16 -4.07
CA ARG A 53 14.96 -24.78 -4.54
C ARG A 53 14.98 -24.67 -6.07
N ARG A 54 15.63 -25.61 -6.77
CA ARG A 54 15.62 -25.64 -8.25
C ARG A 54 14.24 -25.89 -8.86
N LYS A 55 13.33 -26.49 -8.10
CA LYS A 55 11.92 -26.70 -8.50
C LYS A 55 11.04 -25.49 -8.15
N GLN A 56 11.52 -24.51 -7.39
CA GLN A 56 10.78 -23.28 -7.13
C GLN A 56 10.73 -22.46 -8.41
N THR A 57 9.52 -22.30 -8.93
CA THR A 57 9.20 -21.34 -9.98
C THR A 57 8.56 -20.12 -9.34
N TRP A 58 8.79 -18.94 -9.91
CA TRP A 58 8.06 -17.74 -9.53
C TRP A 58 6.55 -17.97 -9.57
N THR A 59 5.92 -17.77 -8.41
CA THR A 59 4.47 -17.76 -8.31
C THR A 59 3.97 -16.45 -8.90
N VAL A 60 3.24 -16.55 -10.01
CA VAL A 60 2.64 -15.39 -10.65
C VAL A 60 1.53 -14.84 -9.75
N PRO A 61 1.58 -13.57 -9.31
CA PRO A 61 0.51 -12.98 -8.52
C PRO A 61 -0.80 -13.02 -9.29
N TRP A 62 -1.88 -13.37 -8.60
CA TRP A 62 -3.20 -13.53 -9.22
C TRP A 62 -3.74 -12.22 -9.85
N HIS A 63 -3.28 -11.06 -9.37
CA HIS A 63 -3.69 -9.74 -9.87
C HIS A 63 -2.51 -8.84 -10.25
N PHE A 64 -2.13 -8.86 -11.53
CA PHE A 64 -1.02 -8.05 -12.07
C PHE A 64 -1.17 -6.53 -11.83
N GLY A 65 -2.40 -6.00 -11.82
CA GLY A 65 -2.66 -4.57 -11.65
C GLY A 65 -2.96 -4.15 -10.22
N TYR A 66 -3.06 -5.09 -9.27
CA TYR A 66 -3.57 -4.81 -7.93
C TYR A 66 -2.70 -3.79 -7.16
N PRO A 67 -1.37 -3.96 -7.07
CA PRO A 67 -0.53 -2.97 -6.39
C PRO A 67 -0.68 -1.57 -6.99
N LYS A 68 -0.71 -1.47 -8.33
CA LYS A 68 -0.85 -0.18 -9.02
C LYS A 68 -2.21 0.47 -8.76
N SER A 69 -3.30 -0.31 -8.74
CA SER A 69 -4.64 0.22 -8.48
C SER A 69 -4.80 0.78 -7.07
N VAL A 70 -4.27 0.07 -6.05
CA VAL A 70 -4.38 0.51 -4.66
C VAL A 70 -3.55 1.77 -4.43
N LEU A 71 -2.33 1.82 -4.98
CA LEU A 71 -1.47 2.99 -4.88
C LEU A 71 -2.14 4.26 -5.43
N MET A 72 -2.91 4.16 -6.52
CA MET A 72 -3.58 5.33 -7.09
C MET A 72 -4.70 5.84 -6.19
N ALA A 73 -5.48 4.94 -5.59
CA ALA A 73 -6.56 5.33 -4.68
C ALA A 73 -6.03 6.01 -3.42
N SER A 74 -4.98 5.45 -2.80
CA SER A 74 -4.48 5.97 -1.53
C SER A 74 -3.56 7.18 -1.65
N SER A 75 -2.78 7.29 -2.73
CA SER A 75 -1.84 8.42 -2.92
C SER A 75 -2.53 9.75 -3.23
N VAL A 76 -3.64 9.72 -3.98
CA VAL A 76 -4.36 10.94 -4.37
C VAL A 76 -5.55 11.20 -3.46
N GLY A 77 -6.32 10.16 -3.13
CA GLY A 77 -7.55 10.30 -2.37
C GLY A 77 -7.34 10.67 -0.91
N SER A 78 -6.40 10.02 -0.23
CA SER A 78 -6.22 10.20 1.23
C SER A 78 -5.80 11.62 1.61
N PRO A 79 -4.82 12.27 0.95
CA PRO A 79 -4.46 13.66 1.28
C PRO A 79 -5.62 14.64 1.10
N PHE A 80 -6.42 14.45 0.04
CA PHE A 80 -7.57 15.30 -0.23
C PHE A 80 -8.65 15.16 0.85
N LEU A 81 -8.99 13.92 1.22
CA LEU A 81 -9.95 13.65 2.30
C LEU A 81 -9.44 14.13 3.66
N ALA A 82 -8.13 14.03 3.93
CA ALA A 82 -7.52 14.57 5.13
C ALA A 82 -7.68 16.10 5.20
N GLY A 83 -7.41 16.79 4.09
CA GLY A 83 -7.61 18.24 3.96
C GLY A 83 -9.07 18.64 4.21
N PHE A 84 -10.01 17.96 3.56
CA PHE A 84 -11.45 18.21 3.77
C PHE A 84 -11.88 17.98 5.22
N SER A 85 -11.42 16.88 5.84
CA SER A 85 -11.70 16.57 7.25
C SER A 85 -11.19 17.69 8.17
N LEU A 86 -9.96 18.16 7.95
CA LEU A 86 -9.37 19.23 8.75
C LEU A 86 -10.10 20.57 8.54
N THR A 87 -10.47 20.91 7.30
CA THR A 87 -11.28 22.10 7.01
C THR A 87 -12.63 22.04 7.73
N ALA A 88 -13.32 20.89 7.69
CA ALA A 88 -14.59 20.71 8.39
C ALA A 88 -14.43 20.90 9.91
N ALA A 89 -13.38 20.33 10.51
CA ALA A 89 -13.07 20.52 11.92
C ALA A 89 -12.81 22.00 12.26
N ILE A 90 -12.00 22.71 11.46
CA ILE A 90 -11.69 24.13 11.67
C ILE A 90 -12.95 25.00 11.57
N VAL A 91 -13.80 24.74 10.58
CA VAL A 91 -15.07 25.47 10.41
C VAL A 91 -15.96 25.28 11.63
N LEU A 92 -16.11 24.04 12.12
CA LEU A 92 -16.93 23.76 13.30
C LEU A 92 -16.38 24.42 14.57
N ILE A 93 -15.06 24.42 14.78
CA ILE A 93 -14.43 25.10 15.92
C ILE A 93 -14.61 26.63 15.85
N SER A 94 -14.77 27.19 14.64
CA SER A 94 -14.96 28.63 14.44
C SER A 94 -16.38 29.12 14.74
N VAL A 95 -17.35 28.21 14.87
CA VAL A 95 -18.73 28.57 15.22
C VAL A 95 -18.81 28.93 16.71
N LYS A 96 -19.56 29.99 17.04
CA LYS A 96 -19.80 30.38 18.43
C LYS A 96 -20.51 29.24 19.17
N LYS A 97 -20.13 29.01 20.43
CA LYS A 97 -20.70 27.93 21.26
C LYS A 97 -22.23 28.00 21.39
N GLU A 98 -22.80 29.21 21.30
CA GLU A 98 -24.25 29.45 21.39
C GLU A 98 -25.03 28.93 20.17
N ASP A 99 -24.38 28.89 19.00
CA ASP A 99 -24.97 28.42 17.73
C ASP A 99 -24.47 27.02 17.34
N ALA A 100 -23.66 26.39 18.20
CA ALA A 100 -23.01 25.13 17.92
C ALA A 100 -24.00 23.95 18.00
N PRO A 101 -23.96 23.01 17.05
CA PRO A 101 -24.68 21.74 17.17
C PRO A 101 -24.40 21.02 18.49
N THR A 102 -25.36 20.25 18.98
CA THR A 102 -25.28 19.57 20.28
C THR A 102 -24.11 18.60 20.40
N LEU A 103 -23.61 18.08 19.27
CA LEU A 103 -22.58 17.05 19.21
C LEU A 103 -21.28 17.55 18.52
N VAL A 104 -21.02 18.86 18.51
CA VAL A 104 -19.83 19.45 17.86
C VAL A 104 -18.53 18.84 18.38
N ASP A 105 -18.37 18.67 19.69
CA ASP A 105 -17.13 18.16 20.27
C ASP A 105 -16.75 16.78 19.70
N TRP A 106 -17.74 15.89 19.59
CA TRP A 106 -17.57 14.55 19.03
C TRP A 106 -17.36 14.58 17.52
N SER A 107 -18.04 15.49 16.82
CA SER A 107 -17.86 15.67 15.38
C SER A 107 -16.43 16.15 15.05
N VAL A 108 -15.93 17.14 15.78
CA VAL A 108 -14.56 17.65 15.64
C VAL A 108 -13.54 16.55 15.94
N ALA A 109 -13.73 15.81 17.05
CA ALA A 109 -12.85 14.68 17.37
C ALA A 109 -12.83 13.62 16.25
N ALA A 110 -13.99 13.29 15.68
CA ALA A 110 -14.10 12.34 14.58
C ALA A 110 -13.40 12.83 13.30
N PHE A 111 -13.55 14.12 12.94
CA PHE A 111 -12.86 14.71 11.79
C PHE A 111 -11.34 14.77 11.97
N VAL A 112 -10.85 15.11 13.16
CA VAL A 112 -9.41 15.11 13.46
C VAL A 112 -8.86 13.68 13.41
N ALA A 113 -9.57 12.71 13.97
CA ALA A 113 -9.21 11.30 13.87
C ALA A 113 -9.18 10.83 12.41
N ALA A 114 -10.17 11.21 11.59
CA ALA A 114 -10.21 10.90 10.16
C ALA A 114 -8.98 11.45 9.44
N ALA A 115 -8.62 12.72 9.67
CA ALA A 115 -7.43 13.33 9.07
C ALA A 115 -6.14 12.58 9.45
N GLY A 116 -5.97 12.24 10.73
CA GLY A 116 -4.82 11.45 11.20
C GLY A 116 -4.73 10.07 10.56
N LEU A 117 -5.87 9.38 10.45
CA LEU A 117 -5.96 8.06 9.81
C LEU A 117 -5.62 8.12 8.31
N PHE A 118 -6.08 9.15 7.60
CA PHE A 118 -5.74 9.36 6.19
C PHE A 118 -4.25 9.67 6.00
N ILE A 119 -3.64 10.49 6.86
CA ILE A 119 -2.20 10.75 6.83
C ILE A 119 -1.42 9.45 7.07
N PHE A 120 -1.82 8.66 8.07
CA PHE A 120 -1.19 7.37 8.32
C PHE A 120 -1.36 6.41 7.13
N ALA A 121 -2.53 6.41 6.47
CA ALA A 121 -2.74 5.60 5.26
C ALA A 121 -1.77 5.99 4.14
N VAL A 122 -1.43 7.27 3.98
CA VAL A 122 -0.40 7.72 3.02
C VAL A 122 0.97 7.17 3.40
N HIS A 123 1.37 7.26 4.67
CA HIS A 123 2.65 6.71 5.14
C HIS A 123 2.72 5.19 4.95
N ALA A 124 1.67 4.47 5.31
CA ALA A 124 1.60 3.02 5.12
C ALA A 124 1.65 2.64 3.63
N THR A 125 1.00 3.41 2.77
CA THR A 125 1.08 3.25 1.30
C THR A 125 2.50 3.49 0.79
N TYR A 126 3.17 4.53 1.28
CA TYR A 126 4.56 4.82 0.94
C TYR A 126 5.45 3.64 1.28
N TRP A 127 5.34 3.09 2.50
CA TRP A 127 6.09 1.90 2.90
C TRP A 127 5.75 0.68 2.06
N ALA A 128 4.47 0.44 1.77
CA ALA A 128 4.09 -0.65 0.86
C ALA A 128 4.78 -0.52 -0.49
N ARG A 129 4.87 0.70 -1.04
CA ARG A 129 5.53 0.94 -2.34
C ARG A 129 7.01 0.59 -2.35
N VAL A 130 7.72 0.77 -1.23
CA VAL A 130 9.14 0.40 -1.09
C VAL A 130 9.35 -1.09 -1.32
N TYR A 131 8.36 -1.92 -0.99
CA TYR A 131 8.44 -3.38 -1.14
C TYR A 131 7.95 -3.90 -2.49
N ILE A 132 7.51 -3.04 -3.41
CA ILE A 132 7.04 -3.48 -4.73
C ILE A 132 8.25 -3.76 -5.61
N THR A 133 8.53 -5.05 -5.81
CA THR A 133 9.58 -5.52 -6.71
C THR A 133 9.03 -6.61 -7.63
N THR A 134 9.08 -6.38 -8.94
CA THR A 134 8.73 -7.40 -9.93
C THR A 134 9.89 -8.37 -10.15
N PRO A 135 9.63 -9.63 -10.58
CA PRO A 135 10.72 -10.57 -10.88
C PRO A 135 11.67 -10.02 -11.94
N LYS A 136 11.14 -9.24 -12.89
CA LYS A 136 11.92 -8.58 -13.93
C LYS A 136 12.87 -7.52 -13.33
N GLU A 137 12.35 -6.59 -12.55
CA GLU A 137 13.18 -5.56 -11.88
C GLU A 137 14.27 -6.21 -11.02
N MET A 138 13.96 -7.33 -10.38
CA MET A 138 14.94 -8.05 -9.58
C MET A 138 16.04 -8.70 -10.41
N LEU A 139 15.71 -9.26 -11.56
CA LEU A 139 16.70 -9.75 -12.53
C LEU A 139 17.49 -8.62 -13.21
N ASP A 140 16.88 -7.45 -13.36
CA ASP A 140 17.56 -6.26 -13.88
C ASP A 140 18.61 -5.73 -12.87
N TRP A 141 18.35 -5.87 -11.55
CA TRP A 141 19.31 -5.52 -10.49
C TRP A 141 20.38 -6.58 -10.26
N TRP A 142 20.05 -7.86 -10.44
CA TRP A 142 20.97 -9.00 -10.26
C TRP A 142 20.98 -9.90 -11.50
N PRO A 143 21.63 -9.47 -12.60
CA PRO A 143 21.65 -10.23 -13.84
C PRO A 143 22.35 -11.59 -13.69
N GLU A 144 23.26 -11.74 -12.72
CA GLU A 144 23.91 -13.00 -12.38
C GLU A 144 22.93 -14.04 -11.81
N GLY A 145 21.73 -13.61 -11.40
CA GLY A 145 20.63 -14.46 -10.92
C GLY A 145 20.27 -15.60 -11.87
N LEU A 146 20.42 -15.37 -13.18
CA LEU A 146 20.17 -16.36 -14.24
C LEU A 146 21.25 -17.45 -14.32
N GLN A 147 22.44 -17.21 -13.76
CA GLN A 147 23.56 -18.15 -13.75
C GLN A 147 23.41 -19.17 -12.60
N ARG A 148 22.46 -20.07 -12.83
CA ARG A 148 22.16 -21.41 -12.25
C ARG A 148 22.17 -21.68 -10.74
N ASN A 149 22.69 -20.85 -9.85
CA ASN A 149 22.66 -21.15 -8.40
C ASN A 149 22.07 -20.03 -7.51
N TYR A 150 21.85 -18.82 -8.05
CA TYR A 150 21.35 -17.69 -7.26
C TYR A 150 19.83 -17.46 -7.39
N LEU A 151 19.21 -18.05 -8.41
CA LEU A 151 17.77 -17.94 -8.69
C LEU A 151 16.86 -18.24 -7.48
N PRO A 152 17.10 -19.33 -6.70
CA PRO A 152 16.23 -19.62 -5.57
C PRO A 152 16.34 -18.60 -4.44
N CYS A 153 17.53 -18.02 -4.24
CA CYS A 153 17.75 -16.95 -3.27
C CYS A 153 16.94 -15.71 -3.67
N LEU A 154 16.96 -15.35 -4.96
CA LEU A 154 16.13 -14.27 -5.49
C LEU A 154 14.63 -14.57 -5.33
N ILE A 155 14.19 -15.81 -5.55
CA ILE A 155 12.77 -16.16 -5.33
C ILE A 155 12.37 -15.95 -3.86
N GLU A 156 13.21 -16.37 -2.91
CA GLU A 156 12.98 -16.18 -1.47
C GLU A 156 12.95 -14.69 -1.11
N GLU A 157 13.93 -13.91 -1.55
CA GLU A 157 13.97 -12.45 -1.33
C GLU A 157 12.70 -11.77 -1.90
N GLN A 158 12.20 -12.24 -3.05
CA GLN A 158 10.98 -11.68 -3.61
C GLN A 158 9.76 -11.97 -2.75
N GLN A 159 9.70 -13.16 -2.16
CA GLN A 159 8.61 -13.55 -1.27
C GLN A 159 8.65 -12.68 -0.01
N ASP A 160 9.83 -12.43 0.55
CA ASP A 160 10.00 -11.54 1.69
C ASP A 160 9.57 -10.09 1.37
N HIS A 161 9.91 -9.60 0.17
CA HIS A 161 9.40 -8.32 -0.32
C HIS A 161 7.88 -8.33 -0.47
N TYR A 162 7.29 -9.38 -1.04
CA TYR A 162 5.85 -9.49 -1.20
C TYR A 162 5.12 -9.49 0.15
N ASP A 163 5.65 -10.20 1.15
CA ASP A 163 5.13 -10.22 2.51
C ASP A 163 5.22 -8.85 3.18
N GLY A 164 6.33 -8.13 2.94
CA GLY A 164 6.50 -6.73 3.36
C GLY A 164 5.43 -5.83 2.74
N PHE A 165 5.22 -5.95 1.43
CA PHE A 165 4.17 -5.24 0.70
C PHE A 165 2.80 -5.54 1.30
N ASP A 166 2.44 -6.80 1.47
CA ASP A 166 1.10 -7.20 1.94
C ASP A 166 0.79 -6.70 3.35
N LYS A 167 1.79 -6.76 4.26
CA LYS A 167 1.66 -6.23 5.64
C LYS A 167 1.35 -4.73 5.63
N TRP A 168 2.12 -3.93 4.90
CA TRP A 168 1.95 -2.47 4.86
C TRP A 168 0.71 -2.06 4.07
N HIS A 169 0.44 -2.76 2.97
CA HIS A 169 -0.77 -2.59 2.18
C HIS A 169 -2.03 -2.85 3.01
N SER A 170 -2.07 -3.95 3.77
CA SER A 170 -3.19 -4.28 4.66
C SER A 170 -3.42 -3.21 5.72
N ARG A 171 -2.34 -2.68 6.32
CA ARG A 171 -2.43 -1.54 7.25
C ARG A 171 -3.00 -0.30 6.58
N ALA A 172 -2.48 0.07 5.40
CA ALA A 172 -2.95 1.23 4.64
C ALA A 172 -4.44 1.13 4.31
N LYS A 173 -4.89 -0.05 3.88
CA LYS A 173 -6.29 -0.34 3.59
C LYS A 173 -7.17 -0.12 4.82
N TRP A 174 -6.81 -0.72 5.96
CA TRP A 174 -7.59 -0.59 7.19
C TRP A 174 -7.65 0.85 7.69
N THR A 175 -6.52 1.55 7.71
CA THR A 175 -6.51 2.93 8.20
C THR A 175 -7.25 3.88 7.27
N TYR A 176 -7.19 3.67 5.95
CA TYR A 176 -8.02 4.40 5.01
C TYR A 176 -9.51 4.18 5.29
N THR A 177 -9.95 2.92 5.42
CA THR A 177 -11.36 2.62 5.71
C THR A 177 -11.82 3.21 7.04
N PHE A 178 -11.05 3.07 8.11
CA PHE A 178 -11.39 3.70 9.39
C PHE A 178 -11.43 5.23 9.28
N GLY A 179 -10.58 5.83 8.44
CA GLY A 179 -10.61 7.26 8.14
C GLY A 179 -11.92 7.68 7.46
N VAL A 180 -12.39 6.93 6.46
CA VAL A 180 -13.68 7.17 5.79
C VAL A 180 -14.85 7.02 6.77
N LEU A 181 -14.84 5.97 7.61
CA LEU A 181 -15.86 5.77 8.63
C LEU A 181 -15.89 6.92 9.64
N ALA A 182 -14.72 7.35 10.13
CA ALA A 182 -14.61 8.49 11.04
C ALA A 182 -15.09 9.80 10.38
N LEU A 183 -14.79 10.00 9.10
CA LEU A 183 -15.29 11.15 8.33
C LEU A 183 -16.82 11.17 8.25
N PHE A 184 -17.46 10.05 7.88
CA PHE A 184 -18.92 9.98 7.81
C PHE A 184 -19.59 10.06 9.18
N ALA A 185 -18.98 9.47 10.22
CA ALA A 185 -19.44 9.64 11.59
C ALA A 185 -19.37 11.12 12.03
N GLY A 186 -18.25 11.79 11.77
CA GLY A 186 -18.09 13.23 12.03
C GLY A 186 -19.14 14.07 11.29
N LEU A 187 -19.43 13.74 10.04
CA LEU A 187 -20.46 14.39 9.24
C LEU A 187 -21.87 14.17 9.81
N ALA A 188 -22.23 12.93 10.13
CA ALA A 188 -23.53 12.61 10.73
C ALA A 188 -23.74 13.34 12.08
N LEU A 189 -22.69 13.41 12.90
CA LEU A 189 -22.71 14.16 14.16
C LEU A 189 -22.82 15.67 13.94
N ALA A 190 -22.13 16.21 12.93
CA ALA A 190 -22.17 17.65 12.61
C ALA A 190 -23.57 18.11 12.19
N VAL A 191 -24.29 17.27 11.44
CA VAL A 191 -25.63 17.60 10.93
C VAL A 191 -26.76 17.09 11.83
N PHE A 192 -26.45 16.55 13.01
CA PHE A 192 -27.44 15.97 13.90
C PHE A 192 -28.51 17.02 14.27
N PRO A 193 -29.77 16.82 13.85
CA PRO A 193 -30.84 17.73 14.19
C PRO A 193 -31.14 17.61 15.68
N GLY A 194 -30.88 18.68 16.42
CA GLY A 194 -31.40 18.80 17.79
C GLY A 194 -32.94 18.72 17.80
N TRP A 195 -33.51 18.55 18.99
CA TRP A 195 -34.96 18.53 19.17
C TRP A 195 -35.57 19.87 18.70
N GLY A 196 -36.40 19.83 17.65
CA GLY A 196 -37.04 21.02 17.04
C GLY A 196 -36.48 21.44 15.67
N ALA A 197 -35.57 20.68 15.06
CA ALA A 197 -35.03 21.00 13.75
C ALA A 197 -36.07 20.86 12.61
N THR A 198 -35.86 21.62 11.53
CA THR A 198 -36.66 21.52 10.30
C THR A 198 -36.42 20.20 9.57
N GLY A 199 -37.36 19.79 8.72
CA GLY A 199 -37.27 18.53 7.97
C GLY A 199 -36.00 18.38 7.11
N GLY A 200 -35.41 19.50 6.66
CA GLY A 200 -34.17 19.49 5.88
C GLY A 200 -32.96 18.94 6.66
N TRP A 201 -32.85 19.25 7.95
CA TRP A 201 -31.75 18.73 8.79
C TRP A 201 -31.89 17.23 9.04
N TRP A 202 -33.11 16.75 9.26
CA TRP A 202 -33.40 15.32 9.36
C TRP A 202 -33.06 14.57 8.07
N LEU A 203 -33.34 15.17 6.91
CA LEU A 203 -32.94 14.59 5.62
C LEU A 203 -31.42 14.51 5.49
N ALA A 204 -30.70 15.59 5.80
CA ALA A 204 -29.23 15.62 5.76
C ALA A 204 -28.61 14.56 6.70
N PHE A 205 -29.12 14.46 7.93
CA PHE A 205 -28.71 13.44 8.89
C PHE A 205 -29.02 12.02 8.42
N GLY A 206 -30.20 11.81 7.82
CA GLY A 206 -30.58 10.52 7.24
C GLY A 206 -29.62 10.10 6.12
N ILE A 207 -29.27 11.02 5.22
CA ILE A 207 -28.32 10.76 4.12
C ILE A 207 -26.92 10.45 4.67
N ALA A 208 -26.42 11.24 5.62
CA ALA A 208 -25.11 11.02 6.23
C ALA A 208 -25.04 9.67 6.98
N SER A 209 -26.08 9.34 7.74
CA SER A 209 -26.20 8.07 8.46
C SER A 209 -26.30 6.88 7.50
N LEU A 210 -27.02 7.03 6.40
CA LEU A 210 -27.13 6.01 5.36
C LEU A 210 -25.78 5.77 4.67
N ALA A 211 -25.04 6.83 4.35
CA ALA A 211 -23.69 6.71 3.79
C ALA A 211 -22.75 5.98 4.75
N PHE A 212 -22.78 6.31 6.04
CA PHE A 212 -22.02 5.60 7.07
C PHE A 212 -22.40 4.11 7.14
N ALA A 213 -23.69 3.80 7.23
CA ALA A 213 -24.17 2.41 7.32
C ALA A 213 -23.83 1.60 6.06
N PHE A 214 -23.93 2.21 4.89
CA PHE A 214 -23.53 1.60 3.62
C PHE A 214 -22.04 1.27 3.61
N GLU A 215 -21.18 2.20 4.05
CA GLU A 215 -19.73 2.00 4.10
C GLU A 215 -19.36 0.87 5.08
N VAL A 216 -19.98 0.85 6.26
CA VAL A 216 -19.81 -0.24 7.25
C VAL A 216 -20.23 -1.58 6.66
N PHE A 217 -21.40 -1.63 6.02
CA PHE A 217 -21.91 -2.84 5.38
C PHE A 217 -20.96 -3.33 4.29
N TRP A 218 -20.50 -2.43 3.41
CA TRP A 218 -19.58 -2.77 2.33
C TRP A 218 -18.27 -3.36 2.89
N GLN A 219 -17.66 -2.72 3.87
CA GLN A 219 -16.40 -3.21 4.44
C GLN A 219 -16.56 -4.55 5.17
N ILE A 220 -17.54 -4.67 6.07
CA ILE A 220 -17.69 -5.87 6.91
C ILE A 220 -18.26 -7.04 6.11
N VAL A 221 -19.25 -6.80 5.26
CA VAL A 221 -19.97 -7.90 4.60
C VAL A 221 -19.29 -8.29 3.30
N VAL A 222 -18.92 -7.31 2.48
CA VAL A 222 -18.39 -7.59 1.15
C VAL A 222 -16.89 -7.85 1.24
N VAL A 223 -16.12 -6.97 1.86
CA VAL A 223 -14.66 -7.08 1.86
C VAL A 223 -14.18 -8.20 2.77
N GLU A 224 -14.56 -8.21 4.05
CA GLU A 224 -14.17 -9.30 4.97
C GLU A 224 -14.81 -10.64 4.57
N GLY A 225 -16.05 -10.61 4.05
CA GLY A 225 -16.70 -11.80 3.51
C GLY A 225 -15.94 -12.42 2.34
N CYS A 226 -15.42 -11.60 1.42
CA CYS A 226 -14.56 -12.06 0.32
C CYS A 226 -13.24 -12.65 0.83
N LEU A 227 -12.55 -11.94 1.74
CA LEU A 227 -11.26 -12.37 2.29
C LEU A 227 -11.38 -13.69 3.06
N ARG A 228 -12.39 -13.82 3.91
CA ARG A 228 -12.66 -15.05 4.67
C ARG A 228 -13.04 -16.22 3.77
N TRP A 229 -13.72 -15.95 2.65
CA TRP A 229 -13.97 -16.98 1.64
C TRP A 229 -12.68 -17.45 0.98
N GLU A 230 -11.80 -16.53 0.60
CA GLU A 230 -10.52 -16.85 -0.04
C GLU A 230 -9.60 -17.68 0.85
N HIS A 231 -9.47 -17.31 2.14
CA HIS A 231 -8.72 -18.12 3.10
C HIS A 231 -9.25 -19.56 3.22
N ARG A 232 -10.57 -19.75 3.16
CA ARG A 232 -11.18 -21.09 3.20
C ARG A 232 -10.87 -21.91 1.95
N VAL A 233 -10.81 -21.28 0.79
CA VAL A 233 -10.46 -21.95 -0.47
C VAL A 233 -8.98 -22.32 -0.51
N GLN A 234 -8.10 -21.43 -0.05
CA GLN A 234 -6.66 -21.70 0.02
C GLN A 234 -6.31 -22.78 1.04
N GLY A 235 -7.09 -22.91 2.13
CA GLY A 235 -6.91 -23.96 3.14
C GLY A 235 -7.27 -25.38 2.70
N GLY A 236 -7.50 -25.63 1.42
CA GLY A 236 -7.78 -26.96 0.89
C GLY A 236 -9.20 -27.47 1.17
N GLY A 237 -10.15 -26.57 1.43
CA GLY A 237 -11.55 -26.96 1.45
C GLY A 237 -11.99 -27.43 0.06
N ASP A 238 -12.50 -28.65 -0.06
CA ASP A 238 -13.16 -29.23 -1.25
C ASP A 238 -14.49 -28.49 -1.55
N LEU A 239 -14.45 -27.16 -1.62
CA LEU A 239 -15.57 -26.35 -2.01
C LEU A 239 -15.75 -26.51 -3.51
N LEU A 240 -16.87 -27.14 -3.88
CA LEU A 240 -17.33 -27.21 -5.26
C LEU A 240 -17.22 -25.81 -5.89
N PRO A 241 -16.62 -25.67 -7.09
CA PRO A 241 -16.31 -24.38 -7.71
C PRO A 241 -17.54 -23.46 -7.89
N ASP A 242 -18.75 -24.02 -7.75
CA ASP A 242 -20.02 -23.33 -7.88
C ASP A 242 -20.63 -22.77 -6.57
N SER A 243 -20.00 -23.05 -5.41
CA SER A 243 -20.45 -22.58 -4.09
C SER A 243 -20.04 -21.15 -3.73
N ARG A 244 -19.70 -20.34 -4.74
CA ARG A 244 -19.25 -18.95 -4.53
C ARG A 244 -20.43 -18.09 -4.07
N PRO A 245 -20.27 -17.28 -3.01
CA PRO A 245 -21.25 -16.27 -2.66
C PRO A 245 -21.52 -15.35 -3.86
N LEU A 246 -22.76 -14.88 -4.01
CA LEU A 246 -23.17 -14.05 -5.16
C LEU A 246 -22.31 -12.79 -5.30
N PHE A 247 -21.92 -12.16 -4.18
CA PHE A 247 -21.04 -10.99 -4.20
C PHE A 247 -19.62 -11.31 -4.68
N VAL A 248 -19.07 -12.48 -4.34
CA VAL A 248 -17.77 -12.94 -4.87
C VAL A 248 -17.86 -13.16 -6.37
N ARG A 249 -18.97 -13.73 -6.86
CA ARG A 249 -19.21 -13.90 -8.31
C ARG A 249 -19.35 -12.57 -9.04
N LEU A 250 -19.98 -11.56 -8.41
CA LEU A 250 -20.18 -10.26 -9.02
C LEU A 250 -18.85 -9.48 -9.15
N ILE A 251 -17.99 -9.58 -8.14
CA ILE A 251 -16.76 -8.80 -8.05
C ILE A 251 -15.60 -9.50 -8.78
N ARG A 252 -15.53 -10.84 -8.72
CA ARG A 252 -14.46 -11.60 -9.37
C ARG A 252 -14.91 -12.19 -10.70
N PRO A 253 -14.20 -11.88 -11.81
CA PRO A 253 -14.38 -12.66 -13.02
C PRO A 253 -14.06 -14.14 -12.75
N PRO A 254 -14.68 -15.06 -13.50
CA PRO A 254 -14.40 -16.48 -13.36
C PRO A 254 -12.89 -16.72 -13.52
N VAL A 255 -12.35 -17.51 -12.59
CA VAL A 255 -10.94 -17.93 -12.55
C VAL A 255 -10.64 -18.57 -13.90
N ARG A 256 -9.87 -17.89 -14.76
CA ARG A 256 -9.26 -18.56 -15.90
C ARG A 256 -8.31 -19.59 -15.32
N ARG A 257 -8.60 -20.87 -15.56
CA ARG A 257 -7.62 -21.91 -15.28
C ARG A 257 -6.34 -21.50 -16.01
N PRO A 258 -5.16 -21.60 -15.39
CA PRO A 258 -3.91 -21.37 -16.10
C PRO A 258 -3.98 -22.23 -17.36
N GLN A 259 -4.04 -21.57 -18.52
CA GLN A 259 -3.85 -22.30 -19.76
C GLN A 259 -2.47 -22.92 -19.60
N LYS A 260 -2.37 -24.24 -19.71
CA LYS A 260 -1.07 -24.87 -19.91
C LYS A 260 -0.52 -24.19 -21.15
N ILE A 261 0.42 -23.28 -20.93
CA ILE A 261 1.27 -22.79 -22.00
C ILE A 261 2.09 -24.02 -22.35
N GLU A 262 1.66 -24.75 -23.37
CA GLU A 262 2.46 -25.82 -23.95
C GLU A 262 3.73 -25.12 -24.43
N MET A 263 4.82 -25.27 -23.66
CA MET A 263 6.11 -24.85 -24.15
C MET A 263 6.39 -25.67 -25.40
N PRO A 264 6.73 -25.04 -26.53
CA PRO A 264 7.06 -25.77 -27.75
C PRO A 264 8.16 -26.78 -27.41
N PRO A 265 8.00 -28.07 -27.77
CA PRO A 265 8.85 -29.15 -27.27
C PRO A 265 10.33 -29.10 -27.70
N HIS A 266 10.74 -28.14 -28.54
CA HIS A 266 12.12 -28.00 -28.97
C HIS A 266 12.47 -26.53 -29.19
N LEU A 267 13.00 -25.87 -28.15
CA LEU A 267 14.00 -24.83 -28.38
C LEU A 267 15.30 -25.58 -28.68
N ASN A 268 15.73 -25.54 -29.93
CA ASN A 268 16.94 -26.20 -30.41
C ASN A 268 18.12 -25.79 -29.52
N ASP A 269 18.98 -26.73 -29.13
CA ASP A 269 20.17 -26.46 -28.31
C ASP A 269 21.14 -25.46 -28.98
N ASN A 270 20.96 -25.19 -30.28
CA ASN A 270 21.70 -24.19 -31.04
C ASN A 270 21.24 -22.74 -30.84
N GLU A 271 20.12 -22.50 -30.14
CA GLU A 271 19.62 -21.15 -29.82
C GLU A 271 19.91 -20.72 -28.37
N ARG A 272 20.65 -21.53 -27.61
CA ARG A 272 21.21 -21.12 -26.31
C ARG A 272 22.49 -20.32 -26.54
N ILE A 273 22.35 -19.01 -26.76
CA ILE A 273 23.45 -18.04 -26.71
C ILE A 273 23.71 -17.66 -25.25
#